data_AF-A0A0B8NZ65-F1
#
_entry.id   AF-A0A0B8NZ65-F1
#
_cell.length_a   1.000
_cell.length_b   1.000
_cell.length_c   1.000
_cell.angle_alpha   90.00
_cell.angle_beta   90.00
_cell.angle_gamma   90.00
#
_symmetry.space_group_name_H-M   'P 1'
#
loop_
_entity.id
_entity.type
_entity.pdbx_description
1 polymer ?
#
loop_
_entity_poly.entity_id
_entity_poly.type
_entity_poly.pdbx_seq_one_letter_code
_entity_poly.pdbx_strand_id
1 'polypeptide(L)'
;MKKRHIAVALCALSTLGGCATYNLVKGAALMKDYNLLAAGDAVFNSERLQEQFSIPNPLAGNIDRILVCYNDAGLFRSKEEGPLQEVAEEWLQMNKDFNTLITESKDKSGVWDSRTCYEFTYQEVKPIGAYLDEETEEVVVVGEQALPVAKQ
;
A
#
# COMPACT_ATOMS: atom_id res chain seq x y z
N MET A 1 28.43 -16.92 -60.72
CA MET A 1 28.59 -15.59 -60.11
C MET A 1 27.21 -15.12 -59.64
N LYS A 2 26.98 -14.97 -58.33
CA LYS A 2 26.85 -13.69 -57.58
C LYS A 2 25.57 -12.92 -57.99
N LYS A 3 24.62 -12.54 -57.12
CA LYS A 3 24.54 -12.45 -55.65
C LYS A 3 23.05 -12.43 -55.26
N ARG A 4 22.73 -13.08 -54.13
CA ARG A 4 21.43 -13.00 -53.43
C ARG A 4 21.32 -11.63 -52.76
N HIS A 5 20.21 -10.93 -52.97
CA HIS A 5 19.84 -9.74 -52.20
C HIS A 5 18.50 -9.99 -51.52
N ILE A 6 18.53 -10.72 -50.41
CA ILE A 6 17.46 -10.71 -49.40
C ILE A 6 18.03 -9.88 -48.26
N ALA A 7 17.80 -8.57 -48.31
CA ALA A 7 18.18 -7.66 -47.25
C ALA A 7 17.12 -7.74 -46.16
N VAL A 8 17.54 -8.32 -45.04
CA VAL A 8 16.95 -8.42 -43.72
C VAL A 8 16.12 -7.17 -43.34
N ALA A 9 14.80 -7.34 -43.26
CA ALA A 9 13.91 -6.44 -42.52
C ALA A 9 13.52 -7.12 -41.21
N LEU A 10 14.42 -7.10 -40.22
CA LEU A 10 14.16 -7.71 -38.91
C LEU A 10 15.08 -7.09 -37.84
N CYS A 11 14.85 -5.83 -37.49
CA CYS A 11 15.46 -5.19 -36.32
C CYS A 11 14.63 -3.99 -35.83
N ALA A 12 13.32 -4.17 -35.62
CA ALA A 12 12.46 -3.13 -35.03
C ALA A 12 11.45 -3.66 -34.00
N LEU A 13 11.75 -4.78 -33.33
CA LEU A 13 10.84 -5.38 -32.33
C LEU A 13 11.37 -5.34 -30.88
N SER A 14 12.57 -4.81 -30.63
CA SER A 14 13.19 -4.87 -29.30
C SER A 14 12.85 -3.71 -28.36
N THR A 15 12.12 -2.67 -28.79
CA THR A 15 11.82 -1.50 -27.94
C THR A 15 10.41 -1.48 -27.35
N LEU A 16 9.48 -2.32 -27.83
CA LEU A 16 8.10 -2.36 -27.33
C LEU A 16 7.90 -3.30 -26.12
N GLY A 17 8.91 -4.10 -25.76
CA GLY A 17 8.79 -5.09 -24.68
C GLY A 17 9.06 -4.55 -23.26
N GLY A 18 9.69 -3.39 -23.11
CA GLY A 18 10.19 -2.90 -21.81
C GLY A 18 9.09 -2.53 -20.82
N CYS A 19 8.11 -1.73 -21.24
CA CYS A 19 7.04 -1.28 -20.34
C CYS A 19 6.05 -2.41 -20.01
N ALA A 20 5.73 -3.26 -20.99
CA ALA A 20 4.78 -4.34 -20.80
C ALA A 20 5.31 -5.43 -19.86
N THR A 21 6.60 -5.79 -19.98
CA THR A 21 7.21 -6.80 -19.09
C THR A 21 7.43 -6.29 -17.67
N TYR A 22 7.79 -5.00 -17.51
CA TYR A 22 8.00 -4.40 -16.19
C TYR A 22 6.75 -4.39 -15.32
N ASN A 23 5.61 -3.99 -15.88
CA ASN A 23 4.33 -3.99 -15.16
C ASN A 23 3.83 -5.41 -14.90
N LEU A 24 4.09 -6.36 -15.80
CA LEU A 24 3.71 -7.77 -15.64
C LEU A 24 4.48 -8.44 -14.49
N VAL A 25 5.78 -8.17 -14.35
CA VAL A 25 6.60 -8.68 -13.23
C VAL A 25 6.15 -8.06 -11.90
N LYS A 26 5.85 -6.76 -11.87
CA LYS A 26 5.27 -6.12 -10.67
C LYS A 26 3.90 -6.70 -10.32
N GLY A 27 3.07 -6.99 -11.31
CA GLY A 27 1.76 -7.65 -11.19
C GLY A 27 1.86 -9.01 -10.51
N ALA A 28 2.74 -9.86 -11.03
CA ALA A 28 2.95 -11.18 -10.47
C ALA A 28 3.45 -11.13 -9.01
N ALA A 29 4.33 -10.18 -8.67
CA ALA A 29 4.79 -9.98 -7.31
C ALA A 29 3.64 -9.54 -6.38
N LEU A 30 2.82 -8.57 -6.80
CA LEU A 30 1.71 -8.08 -5.99
C LEU A 30 0.64 -9.16 -5.76
N MET A 31 0.34 -9.97 -6.78
CA MET A 31 -0.60 -11.11 -6.66
C MET A 31 -0.07 -12.25 -5.78
N LYS A 32 1.26 -12.34 -5.59
CA LYS A 32 1.88 -13.28 -4.65
C LYS A 32 1.80 -12.76 -3.21
N ASP A 33 1.82 -11.45 -3.04
CA ASP A 33 1.86 -10.80 -1.73
C ASP A 33 0.45 -10.52 -1.17
N TYR A 34 -0.54 -10.33 -2.04
CA TYR A 34 -1.91 -9.96 -1.67
C TYR A 34 -2.95 -10.78 -2.45
N ASN A 35 -4.09 -11.02 -1.81
CA ASN A 35 -5.21 -11.69 -2.44
C ASN A 35 -6.03 -10.71 -3.30
N LEU A 36 -5.52 -10.41 -4.50
CA LEU A 36 -6.15 -9.47 -5.44
C LEU A 36 -7.31 -10.08 -6.25
N LEU A 37 -7.52 -11.40 -6.18
CA LEU A 37 -8.48 -12.14 -7.02
C LEU A 37 -9.68 -12.69 -6.23
N ALA A 38 -9.69 -12.57 -4.91
CA ALA A 38 -10.86 -12.96 -4.13
C ALA A 38 -12.04 -12.05 -4.50
N ALA A 39 -13.13 -12.65 -5.00
CA ALA A 39 -14.35 -11.92 -5.32
C ALA A 39 -14.90 -11.26 -4.06
N GLY A 40 -14.79 -9.93 -4.01
CA GLY A 40 -15.02 -9.13 -2.81
C GLY A 40 -13.73 -8.42 -2.41
N ASP A 41 -13.33 -7.45 -3.22
CA ASP A 41 -12.34 -6.43 -2.83
C ASP A 41 -12.63 -6.04 -1.38
N ALA A 42 -11.62 -6.06 -0.52
CA ALA A 42 -11.79 -5.57 0.84
C ALA A 42 -11.91 -4.04 0.79
N VAL A 43 -13.12 -3.59 0.47
CA VAL A 43 -13.51 -2.20 0.42
C VAL A 43 -13.50 -1.66 1.84
N PHE A 44 -12.71 -0.62 2.04
CA PHE A 44 -12.65 0.12 3.29
C PHE A 44 -13.33 1.47 3.10
N ASN A 45 -14.21 1.85 4.02
CA ASN A 45 -14.85 3.16 4.04
C ASN A 45 -14.10 4.00 5.08
N SER A 46 -13.36 5.01 4.62
CA SER A 46 -12.64 5.91 5.53
C SER A 46 -13.62 6.90 6.15
N GLU A 47 -13.64 6.97 7.49
CA GLU A 47 -14.38 7.98 8.23
C GLU A 47 -13.68 9.34 8.16
N ARG A 48 -12.34 9.35 8.11
CA ARG A 48 -11.57 10.60 8.01
C ARG A 48 -11.74 11.30 6.68
N LEU A 49 -11.67 10.55 5.58
CA LEU A 49 -11.73 11.10 4.22
C LEU A 49 -13.12 11.04 3.59
N GLN A 50 -14.08 10.34 4.20
CA GLN A 50 -15.46 10.18 3.69
C GLN A 50 -15.49 9.56 2.27
N GLU A 51 -14.54 8.67 1.97
CA GLU A 51 -14.37 8.01 0.67
C GLU A 51 -14.07 6.52 0.83
N GLN A 52 -14.30 5.74 -0.23
CA GLN A 52 -14.00 4.31 -0.28
C GLN A 52 -12.64 4.02 -0.93
N PHE A 53 -11.91 3.09 -0.30
CA PHE A 53 -10.61 2.61 -0.72
C PHE A 53 -10.60 1.08 -0.80
N SER A 54 -9.60 0.54 -1.48
CA SER A 54 -9.38 -0.91 -1.56
C SER A 54 -8.17 -1.29 -0.74
N ILE A 55 -8.35 -2.20 0.24
CA ILE A 55 -7.31 -2.71 1.12
C ILE A 55 -7.32 -4.23 1.06
N PRO A 56 -6.68 -4.86 0.06
CA PRO A 56 -6.73 -6.31 -0.09
C PRO A 56 -5.99 -7.02 1.05
N ASN A 57 -6.50 -8.19 1.42
CA ASN A 57 -5.89 -8.99 2.48
C ASN A 57 -4.48 -9.47 2.06
N PRO A 58 -3.47 -9.30 2.93
CA PRO A 58 -2.15 -9.87 2.68
C PRO A 58 -2.21 -11.40 2.68
N LEU A 59 -1.42 -12.02 1.80
CA LEU A 59 -1.18 -13.46 1.84
C LEU A 59 -0.17 -13.79 2.95
N ALA A 60 -0.20 -15.04 3.42
CA ALA A 60 0.61 -15.49 4.57
C ALA A 60 2.10 -15.10 4.41
N GLY A 61 2.61 -14.30 5.35
CA GLY A 61 4.01 -13.83 5.37
C GLY A 61 4.21 -12.33 5.24
N ASN A 62 3.21 -11.56 4.78
CA ASN A 62 3.28 -10.08 4.69
C ASN A 62 2.41 -9.41 5.76
N ILE A 63 2.61 -9.78 7.03
CA ILE A 63 1.79 -9.30 8.14
C ILE A 63 2.25 -7.95 8.71
N ASP A 64 3.38 -7.43 8.24
CA ASP A 64 3.99 -6.13 8.58
C ASP A 64 3.75 -5.09 7.49
N ARG A 65 2.88 -5.39 6.51
CA ARG A 65 2.59 -4.54 5.36
C ARG A 65 1.10 -4.44 5.09
N ILE A 66 0.71 -3.31 4.54
CA ILE A 66 -0.65 -3.04 4.09
C ILE A 66 -0.59 -2.40 2.71
N LEU A 67 -1.40 -2.89 1.78
CA LEU A 67 -1.60 -2.28 0.48
C LEU A 67 -2.88 -1.46 0.53
N VAL A 68 -2.80 -0.17 0.20
CA VAL A 68 -3.97 0.71 0.08
C VAL A 68 -4.02 1.28 -1.33
N CYS A 69 -5.18 1.18 -1.95
CA CYS A 69 -5.42 1.65 -3.30
C CYS A 69 -6.66 2.54 -3.35
N TYR A 70 -6.62 3.52 -4.23
CA TYR A 70 -7.84 4.20 -4.66
C TYR A 70 -8.76 3.22 -5.40
N ASN A 71 -10.07 3.42 -5.26
CA ASN A 71 -11.06 2.61 -5.98
C ASN A 71 -11.21 3.03 -7.44
N ASP A 72 -10.85 4.26 -7.78
CA ASP A 72 -10.86 4.72 -9.16
C ASP A 72 -9.61 4.27 -9.91
N ALA A 73 -9.82 3.76 -11.13
CA ALA A 73 -8.75 3.37 -12.04
C ALA A 73 -8.64 4.39 -13.18
N GLY A 74 -7.42 4.61 -13.69
CA GLY A 74 -7.21 5.37 -14.94
C GLY A 74 -6.06 6.39 -14.91
N LEU A 75 -5.70 6.89 -16.10
CA LEU A 75 -4.51 7.72 -16.33
C LEU A 75 -4.59 9.12 -15.69
N PHE A 76 -5.79 9.63 -15.40
CA PHE A 76 -6.05 11.00 -14.93
C PHE A 76 -6.48 11.08 -13.46
N ARG A 77 -6.19 10.06 -12.66
CA ARG A 77 -6.62 9.99 -11.25
C ARG A 77 -5.53 10.45 -10.29
N SER A 78 -5.92 10.65 -9.03
CA SER A 78 -5.01 11.03 -7.95
C SER A 78 -3.86 10.02 -7.88
N LYS A 79 -2.65 10.56 -7.75
CA LYS A 79 -1.42 9.79 -7.48
C LYS A 79 -0.84 10.16 -6.12
N GLU A 80 -1.65 10.80 -5.28
CA GLU A 80 -1.20 11.31 -4.00
C GLU A 80 -1.08 10.16 -3.01
N GLU A 81 0.09 10.06 -2.39
CA GLU A 81 0.38 9.07 -1.35
C GLU A 81 -0.30 9.46 -0.02
N GLY A 82 -0.33 10.75 0.30
CA GLY A 82 -0.80 11.27 1.60
C GLY A 82 -2.18 10.74 2.02
N PRO A 83 -3.22 10.83 1.17
CA PRO A 83 -4.54 10.28 1.51
C PRO A 83 -4.52 8.76 1.73
N LEU A 84 -3.71 8.01 0.95
CA LEU A 84 -3.58 6.56 1.12
C LEU A 84 -2.85 6.19 2.41
N GLN A 85 -1.87 7.00 2.82
CA GLN A 85 -1.19 6.85 4.11
C GLN A 85 -2.16 7.09 5.27
N GLU A 86 -2.97 8.15 5.20
CA GLU A 86 -3.97 8.45 6.24
C GLU A 86 -4.99 7.31 6.41
N VAL A 87 -5.42 6.72 5.30
CA VAL A 87 -6.30 5.54 5.28
C VAL A 87 -5.60 4.31 5.85
N ALA A 88 -4.31 4.12 5.55
CA ALA A 88 -3.53 3.03 6.14
C ALA A 88 -3.44 3.16 7.66
N GLU A 89 -3.18 4.37 8.17
CA GLU A 89 -3.14 4.66 9.60
C GLU A 89 -4.50 4.43 10.27
N GLU A 90 -5.58 4.88 9.65
CA GLU A 90 -6.95 4.65 10.11
C GLU A 90 -7.27 3.15 10.19
N TRP A 91 -6.99 2.40 9.12
CA TRP A 91 -7.24 0.96 9.11
C TRP A 91 -6.43 0.24 10.18
N LEU A 92 -5.15 0.59 10.35
CA LEU A 92 -4.27 -0.01 11.35
C LEU A 92 -4.78 0.25 12.77
N GLN A 93 -5.24 1.48 13.06
CA GLN A 93 -5.84 1.84 14.34
C GLN A 93 -7.09 1.00 14.66
N MET A 94 -7.88 0.63 13.65
CA MET A 94 -9.12 -0.13 13.83
C MET A 94 -8.90 -1.64 13.91
N ASN A 95 -7.85 -2.16 13.27
CA ASN A 95 -7.67 -3.61 13.04
C ASN A 95 -6.45 -4.21 13.76
N LYS A 96 -5.64 -3.40 14.45
CA LYS A 96 -4.48 -3.86 15.23
C LYS A 96 -4.60 -3.38 16.67
N ASP A 97 -4.34 -4.29 17.61
CA ASP A 97 -4.47 -4.06 19.06
C ASP A 97 -3.34 -3.22 19.68
N PHE A 98 -2.43 -2.68 18.86
CA PHE A 98 -1.19 -2.07 19.31
C PHE A 98 -0.89 -0.79 18.54
N ASN A 99 -0.11 0.08 19.15
CA ASN A 99 0.41 1.27 18.48
C ASN A 99 1.27 0.88 17.29
N THR A 100 0.74 1.08 16.09
CA THR A 100 1.46 0.87 14.84
C THR A 100 1.91 2.19 14.26
N LEU A 101 3.15 2.25 13.80
CA LEU A 101 3.66 3.36 13.01
C LEU A 101 4.02 2.88 11.61
N ILE A 102 3.65 3.66 10.60
CA ILE A 102 4.14 3.47 9.23
C ILE A 102 5.59 3.95 9.17
N THR A 103 6.49 3.06 8.76
CA THR A 103 7.93 3.34 8.69
C THR A 103 8.43 3.56 7.27
N GLU A 104 7.77 2.93 6.29
CA GLU A 104 8.17 2.99 4.89
C GLU A 104 6.94 2.95 3.99
N SER A 105 7.07 3.55 2.81
CA SER A 105 6.07 3.48 1.74
C SER A 105 6.70 3.09 0.41
N LYS A 106 5.92 2.43 -0.44
CA LYS A 106 6.35 2.00 -1.76
C LYS A 106 5.22 2.08 -2.77
N ASP A 107 5.46 2.81 -3.86
CA ASP A 107 4.54 2.90 -4.99
C ASP A 107 4.37 1.55 -5.70
N LYS A 108 3.13 1.06 -5.73
CA LYS A 108 2.66 -0.14 -6.44
C LYS A 108 1.59 0.19 -7.49
N SER A 109 1.49 1.45 -7.89
CA SER A 109 0.52 1.94 -8.87
C SER A 109 0.73 1.33 -10.26
N GLY A 110 -0.35 1.23 -11.03
CA GLY A 110 -0.31 0.72 -12.40
C GLY A 110 -0.27 -0.82 -12.49
N VAL A 111 -0.41 -1.50 -11.35
CA VAL A 111 -0.24 -2.96 -11.23
C VAL A 111 -1.58 -3.68 -11.12
N TRP A 112 -2.39 -3.34 -10.11
CA TRP A 112 -3.73 -3.88 -9.92
C TRP A 112 -4.75 -3.00 -10.64
N ASP A 113 -5.35 -3.50 -11.72
CA ASP A 113 -6.33 -2.78 -12.57
C ASP A 113 -5.91 -1.37 -13.00
N SER A 114 -4.60 -1.09 -13.04
CA SER A 114 -4.06 0.26 -13.27
C SER A 114 -4.48 1.32 -12.23
N ARG A 115 -4.85 0.88 -11.02
CA ARG A 115 -5.14 1.76 -9.88
C ARG A 115 -3.86 2.41 -9.35
N THR A 116 -4.04 3.53 -8.65
CA THR A 116 -3.00 4.11 -7.80
C THR A 116 -2.98 3.36 -6.47
N CYS A 117 -1.83 2.81 -6.12
CA CYS A 117 -1.67 1.96 -4.93
C CYS A 117 -0.33 2.23 -4.25
N TYR A 118 -0.34 2.25 -2.93
CA TYR A 118 0.86 2.31 -2.10
C TYR A 118 0.87 1.17 -1.09
N GLU A 119 2.04 0.54 -0.95
CA GLU A 119 2.33 -0.44 0.08
C GLU A 119 3.05 0.27 1.22
N PHE A 120 2.51 0.15 2.42
CA PHE A 120 3.08 0.72 3.64
C PHE A 120 3.59 -0.39 4.54
N THR A 121 4.85 -0.30 4.95
CA THR A 121 5.42 -1.14 6.00
C THR A 121 5.11 -0.49 7.34
N TYR A 122 4.59 -1.26 8.29
CA TYR A 122 4.30 -0.79 9.64
C TYR A 122 4.97 -1.66 10.68
N GLN A 123 5.23 -1.06 11.85
CA GLN A 123 5.84 -1.75 12.98
C GLN A 123 5.04 -1.47 14.25
N GLU A 124 4.95 -2.48 15.10
CA GLU A 124 4.48 -2.33 16.47
C GLU A 124 5.49 -1.52 17.28
N VAL A 125 5.04 -0.40 17.84
CA VAL A 125 5.79 0.40 18.80
C VAL A 125 5.40 -0.08 20.19
N LYS A 126 6.33 -0.76 20.86
CA LYS A 126 6.13 -1.18 22.25
C LYS A 126 6.43 -0.02 23.19
N PRO A 127 5.61 0.21 24.22
CA PRO A 127 5.90 1.20 25.23
C PRO A 127 7.20 0.85 25.95
N ILE A 128 7.96 1.88 26.29
CA ILE A 128 9.29 1.77 26.92
C ILE A 128 9.13 1.68 28.45
N GLY A 129 8.03 2.20 29.00
CA GLY A 129 7.69 2.10 30.42
C GLY A 129 6.40 2.82 30.75
N ALA A 130 6.01 2.83 32.03
CA ALA A 130 4.93 3.65 32.55
C ALA A 130 5.31 4.19 33.92
N TYR A 131 4.83 5.39 34.27
CA TYR A 131 4.96 5.98 35.60
C TYR A 131 3.62 6.56 36.06
N LEU A 132 3.43 6.66 37.37
CA LEU A 132 2.30 7.38 37.95
C LEU A 132 2.69 8.86 38.05
N ASP A 133 1.92 9.73 37.41
CA ASP A 133 2.03 11.17 37.62
C ASP A 133 1.43 11.51 38.98
N GLU A 134 2.26 12.01 39.89
CA GLU A 134 1.87 12.29 41.28
C GLU A 134 0.99 13.54 41.39
N GLU A 135 0.97 14.42 40.38
CA GLU A 135 0.13 15.63 40.39
C GLU A 135 -1.28 15.36 39.87
N THR A 136 -1.41 14.45 38.91
CA THR A 136 -2.69 14.12 38.25
C THR A 136 -3.27 12.78 38.71
N GLU A 137 -2.50 11.97 39.44
CA GLU A 137 -2.80 10.58 39.80
C GLU A 137 -3.06 9.67 38.58
N GLU A 138 -2.65 10.09 37.38
CA GLU A 138 -2.82 9.33 36.14
C GLU A 138 -1.58 8.48 35.82
N VAL A 139 -1.80 7.29 35.25
CA VAL A 139 -0.70 6.45 34.76
C VAL A 139 -0.30 6.93 33.37
N VAL A 140 0.92 7.47 33.27
CA VAL A 140 1.52 7.94 32.01
C VAL A 140 2.37 6.82 31.41
N VAL A 141 2.02 6.37 30.21
CA VAL A 141 2.78 5.38 29.46
C VAL A 141 3.79 6.08 28.53
N VAL A 142 5.07 5.75 28.67
CA VAL A 142 6.19 6.35 27.91
C VAL A 142 6.46 5.52 26.67
N GLY A 143 6.53 6.18 25.51
CA GLY A 143 6.77 5.52 24.21
C GLY A 143 5.48 5.12 23.49
N GLU A 144 4.32 5.37 24.08
CA GLU A 144 3.04 5.35 23.37
C GLU A 144 2.91 6.68 22.60
N GLN A 145 2.87 6.65 21.26
CA GLN A 145 2.48 7.86 20.52
C GLN A 145 1.00 8.05 20.76
N ALA A 146 0.63 9.09 21.52
CA ALA A 146 -0.75 9.45 21.74
C ALA A 146 -1.40 9.77 20.38
N LEU A 147 -2.21 8.84 19.87
CA LEU A 147 -3.18 9.16 18.84
C LEU A 147 -4.06 10.28 19.40
N PRO A 148 -4.36 11.34 18.62
CA PRO A 148 -5.25 12.40 19.09
C PRO A 148 -6.58 11.75 19.46
N VAL A 149 -6.90 11.77 20.75
CA VAL A 149 -8.20 11.35 21.26
C VAL A 149 -9.23 12.27 20.60
N ALA A 150 -10.02 11.71 19.68
CA ALA A 150 -11.20 12.39 19.17
C ALA A 150 -12.09 12.71 20.37
N LYS A 151 -12.14 13.99 20.74
CA LYS A 151 -13.04 14.47 21.79
C LYS A 151 -14.47 14.14 21.34
N GLN A 152 -15.15 13.29 22.11
CA GLN A 152 -16.59 13.11 22.05
C GLN A 152 -17.32 14.37 22.53
#